data_AF-U3LKW4-F1
#
_entry.id   AF-U3LKW4-F1
#
_cell.length_a   1.000
_cell.length_b   1.000
_cell.length_c   1.000
_cell.angle_alpha   90.00
_cell.angle_beta   90.00
_cell.angle_gamma   90.00
#
_symmetry.space_group_name_H-M   'P 1'
#
loop_
_entity.id
_entity.type
_entity.pdbx_description
1 polymer ?
#
loop_
_entity_poly.entity_id
_entity_poly.type
_entity_poly.pdbx_seq_one_letter_code
_entity_poly.pdbx_strand_id
1 'polypeptide(L)'
;IGQAFPYTPIANPRHFVAEWTFGIQEKELQKIVDEVRAKGAQAVVLLSHNGMDVDVKLAGRVRGIDVILGGHTHDGVPLPVIVANGGGRTVVTNAGSNGKFLAVLDLEVKGKVVDFRYRLLPVLSNLLPPDAEMAAPIERVRKPFEEKLRKRLAVTEGLLYRRGNFNGT
;
A
#
# COMPACT_ATOMS: atom_id res chain seq x y z
N ILE A 1 -11.41 -2.06 -5.81
CA ILE A 1 -11.39 -3.48 -5.36
C ILE A 1 -10.34 -3.60 -4.27
N GLY A 2 -10.58 -4.31 -3.18
CA GLY A 2 -9.61 -4.50 -2.09
C GLY A 2 -9.06 -5.93 -2.05
N GLN A 3 -7.77 -6.10 -1.79
CA GLN A 3 -7.15 -7.41 -1.62
C GLN A 3 -6.21 -7.42 -0.42
N ALA A 4 -6.52 -8.27 0.56
CA ALA A 4 -5.72 -8.46 1.77
C ALA A 4 -4.49 -9.35 1.50
N PHE A 5 -3.56 -9.40 2.46
CA PHE A 5 -2.35 -10.21 2.34
C PHE A 5 -2.68 -11.70 2.20
N PRO A 6 -2.30 -12.35 1.09
CA PRO A 6 -2.73 -13.72 0.77
C PRO A 6 -2.17 -14.77 1.71
N TYR A 7 -1.05 -14.49 2.39
CA TYR A 7 -0.37 -15.43 3.29
C TYR A 7 -0.64 -15.15 4.78
N THR A 8 -1.73 -14.44 5.10
CA THR A 8 -2.14 -14.13 6.48
C THR A 8 -2.14 -15.36 7.42
N PRO A 9 -2.67 -16.54 7.02
CA PRO A 9 -2.73 -17.72 7.89
C PRO A 9 -1.38 -18.34 8.29
N ILE A 10 -0.31 -18.06 7.52
CA ILE A 10 1.04 -18.57 7.80
C ILE A 10 1.96 -17.50 8.42
N ALA A 11 1.66 -16.22 8.21
CA ALA A 11 2.43 -15.12 8.78
C ALA A 11 2.04 -14.78 10.24
N ASN A 12 0.90 -15.29 10.71
CA ASN A 12 0.36 -15.04 12.04
C ASN A 12 -0.15 -16.34 12.68
N PRO A 13 -0.35 -16.39 14.01
CA PRO A 13 -0.96 -17.55 14.65
C PRO A 13 -2.27 -17.97 13.99
N ARG A 14 -2.34 -19.23 13.56
CA ARG A 14 -3.44 -19.77 12.74
C ARG A 14 -4.83 -19.55 13.35
N HIS A 15 -4.93 -19.60 14.68
CA HIS A 15 -6.20 -19.49 15.41
C HIS A 15 -6.88 -18.12 15.29
N PHE A 16 -6.16 -17.06 14.88
CA PHE A 16 -6.78 -15.76 14.61
C PHE A 16 -7.72 -15.77 13.40
N VAL A 17 -7.53 -16.71 12.48
CA VAL A 17 -8.25 -16.78 11.20
C VAL A 17 -8.63 -18.21 10.85
N ALA A 18 -8.88 -19.07 11.85
CA ALA A 18 -9.01 -20.52 11.71
C ALA A 18 -9.95 -20.95 10.55
N GLU A 19 -11.09 -20.27 10.41
CA GLU A 19 -12.11 -20.61 9.41
C GLU A 19 -11.94 -19.86 8.08
N TRP A 20 -10.91 -19.04 7.92
CA TRP A 20 -10.73 -18.19 6.75
C TRP A 20 -9.62 -18.70 5.83
N THR A 21 -9.90 -18.63 4.53
CA THR A 21 -8.92 -18.88 3.47
C THR A 21 -8.49 -17.57 2.84
N PHE A 22 -7.18 -17.41 2.70
CA PHE A 22 -6.56 -16.29 1.99
C PHE A 22 -5.75 -16.84 0.82
N GLY A 23 -5.59 -16.03 -0.22
CA GLY A 23 -4.82 -16.43 -1.39
C GLY A 23 -4.96 -15.45 -2.53
N ILE A 24 -4.09 -15.61 -3.53
CA ILE A 24 -4.14 -14.85 -4.78
C ILE A 24 -5.16 -15.55 -5.69
N GLN A 25 -6.39 -15.04 -5.73
CA GLN A 25 -7.49 -15.64 -6.48
C GLN A 25 -7.70 -14.94 -7.82
N GLU A 26 -6.74 -15.08 -8.75
CA GLU A 26 -6.72 -14.32 -10.01
C GLU A 26 -8.00 -14.46 -10.83
N LYS A 27 -8.59 -15.65 -10.88
CA LYS A 27 -9.84 -15.91 -11.60
C LYS A 27 -11.03 -15.14 -11.00
N GLU A 28 -11.13 -15.13 -9.67
CA GLU A 28 -12.20 -14.39 -8.99
C GLU A 28 -11.97 -12.88 -9.09
N LEU A 29 -10.71 -12.43 -8.97
CA LEU A 29 -10.38 -11.03 -9.19
C LEU A 29 -10.74 -10.58 -10.61
N GLN A 30 -10.44 -11.38 -11.64
CA GLN A 30 -10.84 -11.05 -13.02
C GLN A 30 -12.36 -10.94 -13.16
N LYS A 31 -13.13 -11.87 -12.59
CA LYS A 31 -14.60 -11.79 -12.62
C LYS A 31 -15.11 -10.50 -11.97
N ILE A 32 -14.56 -10.12 -10.81
CA ILE A 32 -14.93 -8.88 -10.12
C ILE A 32 -14.58 -7.66 -10.97
N VAL A 33 -13.40 -7.64 -11.60
CA VAL A 33 -13.00 -6.55 -12.51
C VAL A 33 -13.98 -6.44 -13.68
N ASP A 34 -14.31 -7.56 -14.33
CA ASP A 34 -15.24 -7.60 -15.46
C ASP A 34 -16.64 -7.13 -15.03
N GLU A 35 -17.10 -7.54 -13.84
CA GLU A 35 -18.39 -7.14 -13.28
C GLU A 35 -18.47 -5.63 -13.02
N VAL A 36 -17.46 -5.03 -12.36
CA VAL A 36 -17.49 -3.59 -12.08
C VAL A 36 -17.37 -2.77 -13.36
N ARG A 37 -16.62 -3.25 -14.36
CA ARG A 37 -16.55 -2.64 -15.69
C ARG A 37 -17.90 -2.69 -16.41
N ALA A 38 -18.57 -3.85 -16.39
CA ALA A 38 -19.91 -4.01 -16.96
C ALA A 38 -20.95 -3.09 -16.29
N LYS A 39 -20.77 -2.80 -14.99
CA LYS A 39 -21.57 -1.82 -14.24
C LYS A 39 -21.22 -0.35 -14.55
N GLY A 40 -20.29 -0.10 -15.46
CA GLY A 40 -19.94 1.25 -15.93
C GLY A 40 -18.72 1.88 -15.26
N ALA A 41 -17.91 1.12 -14.51
CA ALA A 41 -16.67 1.66 -13.93
C ALA A 41 -15.70 2.14 -15.02
N GLN A 42 -15.42 3.44 -15.05
CA GLN A 42 -14.49 4.06 -16.00
C GLN A 42 -13.03 3.94 -15.54
N ALA A 43 -12.80 3.81 -14.23
CA ALA A 43 -11.50 3.52 -13.63
C ALA A 43 -11.64 2.39 -12.60
N VAL A 44 -10.69 1.44 -12.61
CA VAL A 44 -10.63 0.33 -11.66
C VAL A 44 -9.29 0.35 -10.93
N VAL A 45 -9.36 0.63 -9.63
CA VAL A 45 -8.21 0.63 -8.72
C VAL A 45 -8.27 -0.61 -7.83
N LEU A 46 -7.17 -1.33 -7.76
CA LEU A 46 -6.93 -2.38 -6.78
C LEU A 46 -6.13 -1.79 -5.60
N LEU A 47 -6.74 -1.76 -4.42
CA LEU A 47 -6.05 -1.48 -3.17
C LEU A 47 -5.54 -2.81 -2.61
N SER A 48 -4.24 -3.05 -2.75
CA SER A 48 -3.61 -4.34 -2.52
C SER A 48 -2.71 -4.34 -1.28
N HIS A 49 -2.63 -5.50 -0.63
CA HIS A 49 -1.63 -5.81 0.37
C HIS A 49 -0.88 -7.10 0.03
N ASN A 50 -0.72 -7.44 -1.26
CA ASN A 50 0.00 -8.64 -1.68
C ASN A 50 1.53 -8.54 -1.52
N GLY A 51 2.07 -7.34 -1.75
CA GLY A 51 3.50 -7.12 -1.94
C GLY A 51 3.83 -6.73 -3.39
N MET A 52 4.84 -5.90 -3.57
CA MET A 52 5.15 -5.23 -4.83
C MET A 52 5.35 -6.20 -5.99
N ASP A 53 6.22 -7.20 -5.85
CA ASP A 53 6.52 -8.15 -6.94
C ASP A 53 5.30 -8.99 -7.33
N VAL A 54 4.47 -9.34 -6.34
CA VAL A 54 3.21 -10.05 -6.57
C VAL A 54 2.22 -9.15 -7.32
N ASP A 55 2.10 -7.88 -6.93
CA ASP A 55 1.23 -6.91 -7.60
C ASP A 55 1.69 -6.62 -9.04
N VAL A 56 2.99 -6.49 -9.28
CA VAL A 56 3.57 -6.36 -10.63
C VAL A 56 3.25 -7.59 -11.46
N LYS A 57 3.39 -8.80 -10.91
CA LYS A 57 3.04 -10.03 -11.61
C LYS A 57 1.53 -10.12 -11.88
N LEU A 58 0.70 -9.78 -10.90
CA LEU A 58 -0.75 -9.79 -10.99
C LEU A 58 -1.26 -8.82 -12.06
N ALA A 59 -0.67 -7.62 -12.13
CA ALA A 59 -0.95 -6.63 -13.17
C ALA A 59 -0.70 -7.17 -14.58
N GLY A 60 0.25 -8.08 -14.77
CA GLY A 60 0.48 -8.75 -16.06
C GLY A 60 -0.56 -9.82 -16.40
N ARG A 61 -1.37 -10.29 -15.44
CA ARG A 61 -2.26 -11.44 -15.57
C ARG A 61 -3.74 -11.07 -15.55
N VAL A 62 -4.11 -10.06 -14.75
CA VAL A 62 -5.50 -9.59 -14.61
C VAL A 62 -5.70 -8.35 -15.46
N ARG A 63 -6.64 -8.44 -16.41
CA ARG A 63 -6.96 -7.35 -17.34
C ARG A 63 -7.99 -6.41 -16.74
N GLY A 64 -7.97 -5.15 -17.19
CA GLY A 64 -9.00 -4.16 -16.84
C GLY A 64 -8.76 -3.42 -15.53
N ILE A 65 -7.66 -3.70 -14.81
CA ILE A 65 -7.19 -2.89 -13.67
C ILE A 65 -6.34 -1.74 -14.23
N ASP A 66 -6.67 -0.50 -13.90
CA ASP A 66 -5.87 0.67 -14.32
C ASP A 66 -4.73 0.94 -13.34
N VAL A 67 -4.99 0.75 -12.04
CA VAL A 67 -4.04 1.09 -10.97
C VAL A 67 -4.04 0.02 -9.90
N ILE A 68 -2.85 -0.35 -9.42
CA ILE A 68 -2.65 -1.07 -8.17
C ILE A 68 -1.92 -0.15 -7.18
N LEU A 69 -2.57 0.14 -6.06
CA LEU A 69 -1.99 0.80 -4.90
C LEU A 69 -1.65 -0.29 -3.89
N GLY A 70 -0.39 -0.69 -3.83
CA GLY A 70 0.07 -1.83 -3.05
C GLY A 70 0.55 -1.48 -1.64
N GLY A 71 0.97 -2.51 -0.93
CA GLY A 71 1.47 -2.46 0.45
C GLY A 71 2.36 -3.66 0.75
N HIS A 72 2.42 -4.07 2.03
CA HIS A 72 3.17 -5.23 2.54
C HIS A 72 4.71 -5.11 2.48
N THR A 73 5.28 -5.00 1.29
CA THR A 73 6.74 -5.04 1.04
C THR A 73 7.44 -3.72 1.33
N HIS A 74 6.68 -2.68 1.68
CA HIS A 74 7.23 -1.48 2.33
C HIS A 74 8.13 -0.62 1.41
N ASP A 75 8.04 -0.81 0.09
CA ASP A 75 8.79 -0.09 -0.95
C ASP A 75 8.33 1.37 -1.07
N GLY A 76 9.29 2.30 -1.04
CA GLY A 76 9.04 3.67 -1.49
C GLY A 76 9.35 3.75 -2.97
N VAL A 77 8.33 3.94 -3.81
CA VAL A 77 8.44 3.86 -5.27
C VAL A 77 8.41 5.27 -5.86
N PRO A 78 9.54 5.91 -6.21
CA PRO A 78 9.55 7.30 -6.66
C PRO A 78 8.84 7.52 -7.99
N LEU A 79 8.82 6.49 -8.84
CA LEU A 79 8.10 6.45 -10.11
C LEU A 79 7.36 5.12 -10.20
N PRO A 80 6.06 5.11 -10.55
CA PRO A 80 5.28 3.89 -10.57
C PRO A 80 5.76 2.94 -11.67
N VAL A 81 5.59 1.64 -11.45
CA VAL A 81 5.87 0.61 -12.44
C VAL A 81 4.68 0.49 -13.38
N ILE A 82 4.91 0.62 -14.68
CA ILE A 82 3.87 0.45 -15.70
C ILE A 82 3.98 -0.95 -16.29
N VAL A 83 2.94 -1.76 -16.10
CA VAL A 83 2.90 -3.15 -16.58
C VAL A 83 1.91 -3.23 -17.74
N ALA A 84 2.37 -3.67 -18.91
CA ALA A 84 1.51 -3.97 -20.05
C ALA A 84 0.89 -5.38 -19.91
N ASN A 85 -0.37 -5.54 -20.31
CA ASN A 85 -1.08 -6.82 -20.34
C ASN A 85 -2.07 -6.86 -21.51
N GLY A 86 -2.74 -8.01 -21.70
CA GLY A 86 -3.68 -8.21 -22.81
C GLY A 86 -4.92 -7.29 -22.82
N GLY A 87 -5.13 -6.47 -21.78
CA GLY A 87 -6.21 -5.48 -21.68
C GLY A 87 -5.75 -4.03 -21.64
N GLY A 88 -4.44 -3.76 -21.83
CA GLY A 88 -3.88 -2.41 -21.80
C GLY A 88 -2.66 -2.30 -20.90
N ARG A 89 -2.63 -1.29 -20.04
CA ARG A 89 -1.55 -1.04 -19.07
C ARG A 89 -2.13 -0.83 -17.68
N THR A 90 -1.38 -1.25 -16.67
CA THR A 90 -1.69 -1.06 -15.25
C THR A 90 -0.53 -0.34 -14.57
N VAL A 91 -0.84 0.69 -13.79
CA VAL A 91 0.11 1.47 -13.00
C VAL A 91 0.22 0.88 -11.60
N VAL A 92 1.41 0.52 -11.14
CA VAL A 92 1.64 -0.13 -9.83
C VAL A 92 2.56 0.73 -8.97
N THR A 93 2.19 1.00 -7.73
CA THR A 93 3.00 1.80 -6.80
C THR A 93 2.77 1.43 -5.34
N ASN A 94 3.80 1.67 -4.52
CA ASN A 94 3.76 1.64 -3.05
C ASN A 94 4.25 2.97 -2.46
N ALA A 95 3.78 3.34 -1.26
CA ALA A 95 4.13 4.59 -0.58
C ALA A 95 5.08 4.41 0.62
N GLY A 96 5.94 3.39 0.59
CA GLY A 96 6.86 3.08 1.67
C GLY A 96 6.16 2.51 2.90
N SER A 97 6.63 2.90 4.09
CA SER A 97 5.98 2.54 5.36
C SER A 97 6.16 3.64 6.40
N ASN A 98 5.50 3.47 7.55
CA ASN A 98 5.63 4.32 8.73
C ASN A 98 5.26 5.80 8.46
N GLY A 99 4.39 6.05 7.48
CA GLY A 99 3.99 7.40 7.10
C GLY A 99 5.11 8.26 6.51
N LYS A 100 6.24 7.68 6.07
CA LYS A 100 7.37 8.44 5.51
C LYS A 100 7.03 9.14 4.19
N PHE A 101 6.10 8.59 3.43
CA PHE A 101 5.67 9.16 2.16
C PHE A 101 4.16 9.12 2.00
N LEU A 102 3.64 10.05 1.20
CA LEU A 102 2.29 10.06 0.66
C LEU A 102 2.39 9.97 -0.87
N ALA A 103 1.91 8.87 -1.44
CA ALA A 103 1.77 8.74 -2.88
C ALA A 103 0.50 9.44 -3.35
N VAL A 104 0.64 10.37 -4.30
CA VAL A 104 -0.45 11.11 -4.94
C VAL A 104 -0.49 10.71 -6.41
N LEU A 105 -1.59 10.10 -6.81
CA LEU A 105 -1.84 9.68 -8.19
C LEU A 105 -3.10 10.38 -8.71
N ASP A 106 -2.89 11.38 -9.54
CA ASP A 106 -3.95 12.14 -10.21
C ASP A 106 -4.29 11.41 -11.52
N LEU A 107 -5.55 10.98 -11.69
CA LEU A 107 -6.01 10.27 -12.90
C LEU A 107 -6.84 11.19 -13.79
N GLU A 108 -6.56 11.18 -15.10
CA GLU A 108 -7.44 11.78 -16.11
C GLU A 108 -8.38 10.70 -16.67
N VAL A 109 -9.69 10.89 -16.50
CA VAL A 109 -10.72 9.93 -16.91
C VAL A 109 -11.66 10.56 -17.94
N LYS A 110 -11.70 9.97 -19.14
CA LYS A 110 -12.58 10.33 -20.25
C LYS A 110 -13.26 9.07 -20.80
N GLY A 111 -14.26 8.55 -20.07
CA GLY A 111 -14.86 7.24 -20.36
C GLY A 111 -13.96 6.04 -20.00
N LYS A 112 -12.64 6.25 -19.95
CA LYS A 112 -11.59 5.37 -19.45
C LYS A 112 -10.44 6.22 -18.89
N VAL A 113 -9.52 5.61 -18.14
CA VAL A 113 -8.27 6.29 -17.77
C VAL A 113 -7.45 6.55 -19.04
N VAL A 114 -7.14 7.82 -19.31
CA VAL A 114 -6.38 8.24 -20.51
C VAL A 114 -4.97 8.71 -20.16
N ASP A 115 -4.80 9.32 -19.00
CA ASP A 115 -3.51 9.81 -18.51
C ASP A 115 -3.45 9.79 -16.98
N PHE A 116 -2.25 9.96 -16.42
CA PHE A 116 -2.05 10.12 -14.99
C PHE A 116 -0.85 11.01 -14.67
N ARG A 117 -0.86 11.62 -13.49
CA ARG A 117 0.31 12.28 -12.89
C ARG A 117 0.61 11.65 -11.55
N TYR A 118 1.88 11.43 -11.26
CA TYR A 118 2.32 10.78 -10.04
C TYR A 118 3.31 11.65 -9.28
N ARG A 119 3.15 11.71 -7.96
CA ARG A 119 4.12 12.31 -7.03
C ARG A 119 4.22 11.44 -5.78
N LEU A 120 5.44 11.17 -5.33
CA LEU A 120 5.70 10.60 -4.01
C LEU A 120 6.20 11.73 -3.09
N LEU A 121 5.34 12.17 -2.18
CA LEU A 121 5.63 13.31 -1.30
C LEU A 121 6.26 12.82 0.01
N PRO A 122 7.47 13.26 0.38
CA PRO A 122 8.05 12.93 1.68
C PRO A 122 7.34 13.67 2.80
N VAL A 123 7.01 12.98 3.89
CA VAL A 123 6.43 13.57 5.10
C VAL A 123 7.56 13.92 6.05
N LEU A 124 8.04 15.17 5.97
CA LEU A 124 9.15 15.68 6.78
C LEU A 124 8.60 16.48 7.97
N SER A 125 8.48 15.85 9.14
CA SER A 125 7.89 16.44 10.35
C SER A 125 8.57 17.73 10.83
N ASN A 126 9.84 17.94 10.47
CA ASN A 126 10.57 19.16 10.81
C ASN A 126 10.21 20.36 9.92
N LEU A 127 9.52 20.11 8.80
CA LEU A 127 9.14 21.13 7.81
C LEU A 127 7.61 21.30 7.69
N LEU A 128 6.83 20.44 8.34
CA LEU A 128 5.38 20.44 8.29
C LEU A 128 4.84 20.54 9.72
N PRO A 129 4.01 21.56 10.05
CA PRO A 129 3.36 21.60 11.35
C PRO A 129 2.42 20.40 11.49
N PRO A 130 2.32 19.79 12.70
CA PRO A 130 1.33 18.77 12.94
C PRO A 130 -0.08 19.37 12.83
N ASP A 131 -1.00 18.59 12.27
CA ASP A 131 -2.41 18.95 12.29
C ASP A 131 -2.96 18.92 13.72
N ALA A 132 -3.61 20.00 14.15
CA ALA A 132 -4.04 20.17 15.54
C ALA A 132 -5.15 19.19 15.93
N GLU A 133 -6.08 18.91 15.00
CA GLU A 133 -7.18 17.99 15.22
C GLU A 133 -6.69 16.55 15.37
N MET A 134 -5.61 16.18 14.68
CA MET A 134 -4.97 14.87 14.79
C MET A 134 -4.00 14.77 15.98
N ALA A 135 -3.31 15.85 16.33
CA ALA A 135 -2.39 15.88 17.48
C ALA A 135 -3.15 15.61 18.79
N ALA A 136 -4.30 16.24 19.00
CA ALA A 136 -5.10 16.12 20.22
C ALA A 136 -5.46 14.67 20.61
N PRO A 137 -6.03 13.82 19.73
CA PRO A 137 -6.31 12.42 20.08
C PRO A 137 -5.04 11.58 20.26
N ILE A 138 -3.94 11.86 19.54
CA ILE A 138 -2.65 11.17 19.74
C ILE A 138 -2.12 11.44 21.16
N GLU A 139 -2.11 12.70 21.57
CA GLU A 139 -1.70 13.11 22.91
C GLU A 139 -2.58 12.45 23.97
N ARG A 140 -3.90 12.52 23.79
CA ARG A 140 -4.87 11.90 24.71
C ARG A 140 -4.63 10.40 24.89
N VAL A 141 -4.40 9.66 23.81
CA VAL A 141 -4.14 8.20 23.87
C VAL A 141 -2.79 7.89 24.53
N ARG A 142 -1.77 8.73 24.30
CA ARG A 142 -0.43 8.53 24.86
C ARG A 142 -0.30 8.96 26.31
N LYS A 143 -1.08 9.94 26.76
CA LYS A 143 -0.98 10.56 28.09
C LYS A 143 -0.94 9.56 29.25
N PRO A 144 -1.78 8.51 29.33
CA PRO A 144 -1.71 7.54 30.42
C PRO A 144 -0.42 6.71 30.45
N PHE A 145 0.33 6.69 29.36
CA PHE A 145 1.54 5.86 29.18
C PHE A 145 2.81 6.70 29.04
N GLU A 146 2.74 8.02 29.22
CA GLU A 146 3.82 8.94 28.86
C GLU A 146 5.12 8.64 29.61
N GLU A 147 5.05 8.41 30.92
CA GLU A 147 6.22 8.03 31.73
C GLU A 147 6.88 6.75 31.20
N LYS A 148 6.07 5.74 30.88
CA LYS A 148 6.57 4.45 30.36
C LYS A 148 7.17 4.59 28.97
N LEU A 149 6.53 5.34 28.08
CA LEU A 149 6.97 5.55 26.70
C LEU A 149 8.25 6.40 26.62
N ARG A 150 8.47 7.31 27.58
CA ARG A 150 9.65 8.18 27.64
C ARG A 150 10.78 7.66 28.52
N LYS A 151 10.57 6.59 29.29
CA LYS A 151 11.59 6.01 30.17
C LYS A 151 12.84 5.63 29.37
N ARG A 152 13.95 6.32 29.61
CA ARG A 152 15.26 5.99 29.03
C ARG A 152 15.73 4.65 29.60
N LEU A 153 15.86 3.63 28.74
CA LEU A 153 16.33 2.29 29.12
C LEU A 153 17.83 2.12 28.93
N ALA A 154 18.38 2.67 27.84
CA ALA A 154 19.81 2.60 27.51
C ALA A 154 20.18 3.75 26.54
N VAL A 155 21.48 3.90 26.27
CA VAL A 155 22.00 4.73 25.17
C VAL A 155 22.88 3.87 24.30
N THR A 156 22.78 4.10 22.99
CA THR A 156 23.66 3.49 21.98
C THR A 156 24.67 4.52 21.51
N GLU A 157 25.91 4.09 21.30
CA GLU A 157 26.99 4.91 20.71
C GLU A 157 26.95 4.90 19.17
N GLY A 158 26.07 4.09 18.56
CA GLY A 158 25.98 3.90 17.12
C GLY A 158 24.56 3.92 16.57
N LEU A 159 24.42 3.84 15.25
CA LEU A 159 23.12 3.81 14.59
C LEU A 159 22.46 2.42 14.73
N LEU A 160 21.32 2.37 15.41
CA LEU A 160 20.43 1.20 15.40
C LEU A 160 19.40 1.36 14.29
N TYR A 161 19.53 0.55 13.24
CA TYR A 161 18.57 0.54 12.15
C TYR A 161 17.88 -0.83 12.05
N ARG A 162 16.59 -0.79 11.71
CA ARG A 162 15.82 -1.97 11.30
C ARG A 162 15.27 -1.72 9.90
N ARG A 163 15.95 -2.26 8.89
CA ARG A 163 15.37 -2.72 7.62
C ARG A 163 16.40 -3.49 6.81
N GLY A 164 15.99 -4.63 6.28
CA GLY A 164 16.75 -5.48 5.35
C GLY A 164 16.50 -5.21 3.86
N ASN A 165 15.65 -4.23 3.50
CA ASN A 165 15.28 -3.96 2.09
C ASN A 165 15.59 -2.52 1.65
N PHE A 166 16.64 -1.88 2.16
CA PHE A 166 17.17 -0.64 1.56
C PHE A 166 18.18 -0.90 0.45
N ASN A 167 18.68 -2.14 0.35
CA ASN A 167 19.45 -2.66 -0.78
C ASN A 167 18.73 -3.90 -1.29
N GLY A 168 17.91 -3.80 -2.35
CA GLY A 168 17.39 -5.00 -3.00
C GLY A 168 18.53 -5.99 -3.26
N THR A 169 18.41 -7.18 -2.70
CA THR A 169 18.89 -8.43 -3.30
C THR A 169 17.68 -9.32 -3.42
#